data_AF-A0A446AQB3-F1
#
_entry.id   AF-A0A446AQB3-F1
#
_cell.length_a   1.000
_cell.length_b   1.000
_cell.length_c   1.000
_cell.angle_alpha   90.00
_cell.angle_beta   90.00
_cell.angle_gamma   90.00
#
_symmetry.space_group_name_H-M   'P 1'
#
loop_
_entity.id
_entity.type
_entity.pdbx_description
1 polymer ?
#
loop_
_entity_poly.entity_id
_entity_poly.type
_entity_poly.pdbx_seq_one_letter_code
_entity_poly.pdbx_strand_id
1 'polypeptide(L)'
;MRPLITLALLLLCGALQAAPQCADFLGALGAYPKGIEYLGCRQEPELQTAPLIATYRVKGAEAGAAEGYLHHAFGMPRLLFICCMWDSFRHFHRAPQSGIGYEILMASEETPVNQRSQWARIEFFYITVSVDTLEP
;
A
#
# COMPACT_ATOMS: atom_id res chain seq x y z
N MET A 1 -3.64 20.87 55.84
CA MET A 1 -2.35 20.81 55.10
C MET A 1 -2.35 19.54 54.27
N ARG A 2 -2.14 19.68 52.95
CA ARG A 2 -2.21 18.62 51.92
C ARG A 2 -1.24 17.46 52.23
N PRO A 3 -1.48 16.25 51.71
CA PRO A 3 -1.02 16.00 50.35
C PRO A 3 -2.12 15.41 49.45
N LEU A 4 -2.59 16.24 48.52
CA LEU A 4 -3.02 15.82 47.19
C LEU A 4 -1.79 15.22 46.48
N ILE A 5 -1.44 13.96 46.76
CA ILE A 5 -0.32 13.27 46.09
C ILE A 5 -0.67 11.79 45.91
N THR A 6 -1.72 11.50 45.14
CA THR A 6 -1.93 10.15 44.57
C THR A 6 -2.65 10.25 43.23
N LEU A 7 -2.32 11.26 42.41
CA LEU A 7 -2.85 11.41 41.06
C LEU A 7 -1.74 11.76 40.05
N ALA A 8 -0.60 11.07 40.13
CA ALA A 8 0.56 11.35 39.27
C ALA A 8 1.32 10.07 38.86
N LEU A 9 0.60 9.00 38.49
CA LEU A 9 1.22 7.80 37.91
C LEU A 9 0.42 7.24 36.73
N LEU A 10 -0.13 8.12 35.90
CA LEU A 10 -0.70 7.78 34.59
C LEU A 10 -0.14 8.80 33.63
N LEU A 11 0.98 8.52 32.98
CA LEU A 11 1.42 9.14 31.72
C LEU A 11 2.84 8.62 31.44
N LEU A 12 3.05 8.13 30.22
CA LEU A 12 4.29 7.55 29.65
C LEU A 12 4.32 6.02 29.51
N CYS A 13 3.24 5.42 29.02
CA CYS A 13 3.41 4.37 28.01
C CYS A 13 3.61 5.07 26.67
N GLY A 14 4.86 5.46 26.36
CA GLY A 14 5.22 5.70 24.97
C GLY A 14 5.06 4.37 24.22
N ALA A 15 4.14 4.31 23.27
CA ALA A 15 4.04 3.14 22.40
C ALA A 15 5.33 3.08 21.57
N LEU A 16 6.26 2.20 21.96
CA LEU A 16 7.40 1.87 21.14
C LEU A 16 6.86 1.13 19.92
N GLN A 17 6.64 1.86 18.82
CA GLN A 17 6.23 1.25 17.57
C GLN A 17 7.43 0.47 17.03
N ALA A 18 7.28 -0.84 16.91
CA ALA A 18 8.29 -1.67 16.27
C ALA A 18 8.48 -1.19 14.83
N ALA A 19 9.73 -1.12 14.39
CA ALA A 19 10.04 -0.78 13.00
C ALA A 19 9.30 -1.74 12.06
N PRO A 20 8.74 -1.24 10.94
CA PRO A 20 8.07 -2.10 9.98
C PRO A 20 9.07 -3.15 9.44
N GLN A 21 8.58 -4.37 9.23
CA GLN A 21 9.33 -5.48 8.67
C GLN A 21 8.74 -5.86 7.32
N CYS A 22 9.54 -6.48 6.45
CA CYS A 22 9.04 -6.91 5.16
C CYS A 22 7.93 -7.96 5.34
N ALA A 23 6.77 -7.70 4.76
CA ALA A 23 5.60 -8.55 4.88
C ALA A 23 4.65 -8.34 3.69
N ASP A 24 3.61 -9.16 3.64
CA ASP A 24 2.42 -8.88 2.84
C ASP A 24 1.66 -7.70 3.48
N PHE A 25 1.93 -6.48 3.01
CA PHE A 25 1.32 -5.26 3.55
C PHE A 25 -0.17 -5.14 3.23
N LEU A 26 -0.63 -5.51 2.03
CA LEU A 26 -2.06 -5.57 1.74
C LEU A 26 -2.77 -6.55 2.68
N GLY A 27 -2.19 -7.73 2.91
CA GLY A 27 -2.74 -8.74 3.82
C GLY A 27 -2.76 -8.27 5.27
N ALA A 28 -1.77 -7.50 5.70
CA ALA A 28 -1.73 -6.87 7.02
C ALA A 28 -2.80 -5.77 7.18
N LEU A 29 -3.16 -5.08 6.10
CA LEU A 29 -4.21 -4.05 6.08
C LEU A 29 -5.62 -4.64 5.95
N GLY A 30 -5.75 -5.86 5.43
CA GLY A 30 -7.01 -6.59 5.37
C GLY A 30 -7.03 -7.68 4.29
N ALA A 31 -8.14 -8.41 4.23
CA ALA A 31 -8.35 -9.39 3.16
C ALA A 31 -8.54 -8.68 1.82
N TYR A 32 -7.90 -9.22 0.77
CA TYR A 32 -7.99 -8.70 -0.59
C TYR A 32 -8.39 -9.81 -1.59
N PRO A 33 -8.87 -9.48 -2.81
CA PRO A 33 -9.32 -10.45 -3.78
C PRO A 33 -8.25 -11.49 -4.17
N LYS A 34 -8.66 -12.74 -4.37
CA LYS A 34 -7.74 -13.84 -4.75
C LYS A 34 -6.96 -13.60 -6.06
N GLY A 35 -7.48 -12.73 -6.94
CA GLY A 35 -6.81 -12.33 -8.18
C GLY A 35 -5.59 -11.41 -7.97
N ILE A 36 -5.39 -10.89 -6.76
CA ILE A 36 -4.16 -10.18 -6.37
C ILE A 36 -3.19 -11.22 -5.79
N GLU A 37 -2.09 -11.47 -6.48
CA GLU A 37 -1.07 -12.43 -6.06
C GLU A 37 0.11 -11.70 -5.44
N TYR A 38 0.44 -12.01 -4.19
CA TYR A 38 1.63 -11.48 -3.51
C TYR A 38 2.89 -12.14 -4.06
N LEU A 39 3.83 -11.33 -4.55
CA LEU A 39 5.10 -11.79 -5.12
C LEU A 39 6.26 -11.76 -4.12
N GLY A 40 6.14 -10.96 -3.07
CA GLY A 40 7.18 -10.80 -2.08
C GLY A 40 7.37 -9.35 -1.66
N CYS A 41 8.26 -9.17 -0.70
CA CYS A 41 8.67 -7.88 -0.17
C CYS A 41 10.19 -7.82 -0.12
N ARG A 42 10.76 -6.66 -0.44
CA ARG A 42 12.18 -6.39 -0.30
C ARG A 42 12.43 -4.98 0.24
N GLN A 43 13.58 -4.79 0.87
CA GLN A 43 14.06 -3.45 1.22
C GLN A 43 14.86 -2.86 0.06
N GLU A 44 14.69 -1.57 -0.20
CA GLU A 44 15.46 -0.82 -1.18
C GLU A 44 16.38 0.18 -0.46
N PRO A 45 17.52 -0.26 0.11
CA PRO A 45 18.37 0.58 0.96
C PRO A 45 19.04 1.74 0.22
N GLU A 46 19.11 1.67 -1.12
CA GLU A 46 19.71 2.72 -1.96
C GLU A 46 18.76 3.90 -2.21
N LEU A 47 17.48 3.79 -1.83
CA LEU A 47 16.53 4.90 -1.90
C LEU A 47 16.57 5.73 -0.60
N GLN A 48 16.20 7.01 -0.69
CA GLN A 48 16.34 8.00 0.40
C GLN A 48 15.81 7.52 1.76
N THR A 49 14.66 6.85 1.78
CA THR A 49 13.98 6.40 3.02
C THR A 49 14.19 4.91 3.32
N ALA A 50 15.08 4.26 2.57
CA ALA A 50 15.32 2.82 2.58
C ALA A 50 14.01 1.99 2.67
N PRO A 51 13.00 2.25 1.81
CA PRO A 51 11.66 1.74 2.01
C PRO A 51 11.61 0.22 1.84
N LEU A 52 10.65 -0.40 2.54
CA LEU A 52 10.21 -1.76 2.28
C LEU A 52 9.15 -1.71 1.19
N ILE A 53 9.27 -2.52 0.15
CA ILE A 53 8.35 -2.56 -0.98
C ILE A 53 7.79 -3.96 -1.15
N ALA A 54 6.51 -4.12 -0.87
CA ALA A 54 5.73 -5.30 -1.20
C ALA A 54 5.19 -5.20 -2.63
N THR A 55 5.39 -6.23 -3.43
CA THR A 55 4.94 -6.28 -4.83
C THR A 55 3.87 -7.36 -5.01
N TYR A 56 2.86 -7.04 -5.80
CA TYR A 56 1.77 -7.93 -6.16
C TYR A 56 1.56 -7.88 -7.68
N ARG A 57 1.01 -8.96 -8.25
CA ARG A 57 0.53 -8.99 -9.63
C ARG A 57 -0.95 -9.33 -9.71
N VAL A 58 -1.59 -8.83 -10.76
CA VAL A 58 -3.01 -9.06 -11.05
C VAL A 58 -3.15 -9.34 -12.53
N LYS A 59 -3.82 -10.43 -12.91
CA LYS A 59 -4.11 -10.66 -14.34
C LYS A 59 -4.97 -9.55 -14.89
N GLY A 60 -4.77 -9.14 -16.14
CA GLY A 60 -5.60 -8.08 -16.74
C GLY A 60 -7.10 -8.34 -16.71
N ALA A 61 -7.53 -9.61 -16.78
CA ALA A 61 -8.93 -10.01 -16.63
C ALA A 61 -9.52 -9.71 -15.23
N GLU A 62 -8.67 -9.60 -14.21
CA GLU A 62 -9.05 -9.35 -12.80
C GLU A 62 -8.72 -7.91 -12.35
N ALA A 63 -8.08 -7.10 -13.20
CA ALA A 63 -7.64 -5.75 -12.88
C ALA A 63 -8.80 -4.83 -12.45
N GLY A 64 -9.99 -5.01 -13.02
CA GLY A 64 -11.19 -4.27 -12.60
C GLY A 64 -11.61 -4.54 -11.16
N ALA A 65 -11.49 -5.79 -10.72
CA ALA A 65 -11.80 -6.18 -9.34
C ALA A 65 -10.73 -5.66 -8.37
N ALA A 66 -9.44 -5.72 -8.75
CA ALA A 66 -8.36 -5.17 -7.96
C ALA A 66 -8.47 -3.64 -7.80
N GLU A 67 -8.72 -2.91 -8.89
CA GLU A 67 -8.95 -1.45 -8.83
C GLU A 67 -10.16 -1.10 -7.96
N GLY A 68 -11.27 -1.84 -8.09
CA GLY A 68 -12.45 -1.64 -7.25
C GLY A 68 -12.14 -1.86 -5.76
N TYR A 69 -11.40 -2.92 -5.43
CA TYR A 69 -10.94 -3.17 -4.07
C TYR A 69 -10.09 -2.01 -3.54
N LEU A 70 -9.08 -1.57 -4.29
CA LEU A 70 -8.20 -0.48 -3.87
C LEU A 70 -8.95 0.84 -3.68
N HIS A 71 -9.93 1.12 -4.54
CA HIS A 71 -10.82 2.26 -4.40
C HIS A 71 -11.64 2.18 -3.11
N HIS A 72 -12.28 1.05 -2.84
CA HIS A 72 -13.15 0.89 -1.67
C HIS A 72 -12.39 0.82 -0.35
N ALA A 73 -11.24 0.13 -0.32
CA ALA A 73 -10.45 -0.08 0.90
C ALA A 73 -9.61 1.15 1.27
N PHE A 74 -9.04 1.82 0.27
CA PHE A 74 -8.04 2.88 0.49
C PHE A 74 -8.47 4.24 -0.06
N GLY A 75 -9.54 4.33 -0.85
CA GLY A 75 -9.95 5.59 -1.48
C GLY A 75 -9.14 5.94 -2.72
N MET A 76 -8.41 4.98 -3.30
CA MET A 76 -7.59 5.21 -4.50
C MET A 76 -8.44 5.66 -5.70
N PRO A 77 -7.93 6.59 -6.53
CA PRO A 77 -8.62 6.95 -7.75
C PRO A 77 -8.59 5.80 -8.76
N ARG A 78 -9.49 5.88 -9.74
CA ARG A 78 -9.52 4.96 -10.87
C ARG A 78 -8.28 5.18 -11.75
N LEU A 79 -7.70 4.12 -12.30
CA LEU A 79 -6.52 4.18 -13.16
C LEU A 79 -6.76 5.05 -14.39
N LEU A 80 -5.77 5.83 -14.79
CA LEU A 80 -5.81 6.62 -16.01
C LEU A 80 -4.82 6.04 -17.02
N PHE A 81 -5.18 6.05 -18.29
CA PHE A 81 -4.26 5.69 -19.36
C PHE A 81 -3.40 6.90 -19.72
N ILE A 82 -2.12 6.87 -19.38
CA ILE A 82 -1.17 7.97 -19.55
C ILE A 82 0.09 7.41 -20.20
N CYS A 83 0.53 8.01 -21.30
CA CYS A 83 1.80 7.70 -21.98
C CYS A 83 2.05 6.20 -22.19
N CYS A 84 1.03 5.45 -22.59
CA CYS A 84 1.08 4.01 -22.89
C CYS A 84 0.97 3.06 -21.69
N MET A 85 0.59 3.53 -20.50
CA MET A 85 0.33 2.66 -19.35
C MET A 85 -0.93 3.09 -18.59
N TRP A 86 -1.52 2.16 -17.86
CA TRP A 86 -2.53 2.47 -16.86
C TRP A 86 -1.86 2.75 -15.52
N ASP A 87 -2.25 3.81 -14.84
CA ASP A 87 -1.61 4.24 -13.59
C ASP A 87 -2.64 4.87 -12.63
N SER A 88 -2.58 4.54 -11.34
CA SER A 88 -3.43 5.12 -10.29
C SER A 88 -2.88 6.41 -9.68
N PHE A 89 -1.66 6.77 -10.03
CA PHE A 89 -0.72 7.55 -9.23
C PHE A 89 -0.47 6.92 -7.85
N ARG A 90 0.60 7.40 -7.21
CA ARG A 90 0.91 7.07 -5.81
C ARG A 90 -0.18 7.62 -4.91
N HIS A 91 -0.72 6.77 -4.06
CA HIS A 91 -1.76 7.11 -3.09
C HIS A 91 -1.27 6.82 -1.67
N PHE A 92 -1.38 7.81 -0.78
CA PHE A 92 -0.96 7.65 0.60
C PHE A 92 -2.12 7.20 1.50
N HIS A 93 -1.91 6.11 2.23
CA HIS A 93 -2.84 5.59 3.22
C HIS A 93 -2.16 5.48 4.58
N ARG A 94 -2.76 6.05 5.62
CA ARG A 94 -2.28 5.91 7.01
C ARG A 94 -3.15 4.92 7.77
N ALA A 95 -2.55 3.81 8.21
CA ALA A 95 -3.27 2.79 8.97
C ALA A 95 -3.70 3.35 10.34
N PRO A 96 -5.00 3.34 10.69
CA PRO A 96 -5.48 3.94 11.93
C PRO A 96 -4.93 3.26 13.21
N GLN A 97 -4.69 1.95 13.15
CA GLN A 97 -4.28 1.16 14.32
C GLN A 97 -2.79 1.32 14.64
N SER A 98 -1.94 1.35 13.62
CA SER A 98 -0.48 1.43 13.77
C SER A 98 0.09 2.82 13.47
N GLY A 99 -0.67 3.74 12.87
CA GLY A 99 -0.16 5.03 12.43
C GLY A 99 0.86 4.97 11.28
N ILE A 100 1.18 3.77 10.79
CA ILE A 100 2.13 3.56 9.69
C ILE A 100 1.55 4.15 8.39
N GLY A 101 2.39 4.89 7.67
CA GLY A 101 2.09 5.39 6.33
C GLY A 101 2.47 4.38 5.27
N TYR A 102 1.55 4.10 4.37
CA TYR A 102 1.72 3.25 3.21
C TYR A 102 1.54 4.10 1.96
N GLU A 103 2.45 3.96 1.00
CA GLU A 103 2.22 4.45 -0.35
C GLU A 103 1.82 3.28 -1.25
N ILE A 104 0.68 3.41 -1.92
CA ILE A 104 0.07 2.37 -2.73
C ILE A 104 -0.02 2.87 -4.17
N LEU A 105 0.44 2.06 -5.11
CA LEU A 105 0.36 2.30 -6.55
C LEU A 105 -0.17 1.06 -7.23
N MET A 106 -1.06 1.22 -8.19
CA MET A 106 -1.44 0.19 -9.16
C MET A 106 -1.15 0.69 -10.56
N ALA A 107 -0.40 -0.09 -11.35
CA ALA A 107 -0.07 0.26 -12.72
C ALA A 107 -0.02 -0.97 -13.64
N SER A 108 -0.15 -0.77 -14.95
CA SER A 108 0.20 -1.79 -15.94
C SER A 108 1.66 -1.64 -16.37
N GLU A 109 2.20 -2.67 -17.02
CA GLU A 109 3.32 -2.48 -17.94
C GLU A 109 2.91 -1.57 -19.11
N GLU A 110 3.89 -1.15 -19.91
CA GLU A 110 3.62 -0.48 -21.17
C GLU A 110 2.73 -1.35 -22.06
N THR A 111 1.68 -0.74 -22.61
CA THR A 111 0.68 -1.45 -23.39
C THR A 111 -0.01 -0.53 -24.40
N PRO A 112 -0.31 -1.02 -25.62
CA PRO A 112 -1.17 -0.28 -26.55
C PRO A 112 -2.66 -0.33 -26.16
N VAL A 113 -3.02 -1.11 -25.13
CA VAL A 113 -4.41 -1.30 -24.72
C VAL A 113 -4.89 -0.11 -23.88
N ASN A 114 -5.54 0.84 -24.54
CA ASN A 114 -6.01 2.10 -23.93
C ASN A 114 -7.50 2.10 -23.51
N GLN A 115 -8.18 0.95 -23.58
CA GLN A 115 -9.59 0.80 -23.16
C GLN A 115 -9.73 -0.23 -22.04
N ARG A 116 -10.51 0.11 -21.01
CA ARG A 116 -10.79 -0.75 -19.84
C ARG A 116 -11.49 -2.06 -20.21
N SER A 117 -12.37 -2.01 -21.21
CA SER A 117 -13.05 -3.20 -21.76
C SER A 117 -12.10 -4.22 -22.36
N GLN A 118 -10.84 -3.83 -22.63
CA GLN A 118 -9.82 -4.66 -23.24
C GLN A 118 -8.74 -5.11 -22.25
N TRP A 119 -8.88 -4.82 -20.96
CA TRP A 119 -7.88 -5.15 -19.94
C TRP A 119 -7.50 -6.63 -19.89
N ALA A 120 -8.40 -7.54 -20.26
CA ALA A 120 -8.08 -8.97 -20.38
C ALA A 120 -6.95 -9.29 -21.39
N ARG A 121 -6.56 -8.35 -22.26
CA ARG A 121 -5.43 -8.47 -23.20
C ARG A 121 -4.09 -8.03 -22.61
N ILE A 122 -4.09 -7.38 -21.45
CA ILE A 122 -2.89 -7.01 -20.71
C ILE A 122 -2.56 -8.21 -19.81
N GLU A 123 -1.32 -8.69 -19.84
CA GLU A 123 -0.94 -9.88 -19.09
C GLU A 123 -1.06 -9.63 -17.59
N PHE A 124 -0.38 -8.59 -17.09
CA PHE A 124 -0.40 -8.21 -15.69
C PHE A 124 -0.54 -6.71 -15.46
N PHE A 125 -1.20 -6.39 -14.36
CA PHE A 125 -1.05 -5.16 -13.61
C PHE A 125 -0.25 -5.48 -12.35
N TYR A 126 0.48 -4.50 -11.84
CA TYR A 126 1.25 -4.60 -10.62
C TYR A 126 0.71 -3.64 -9.58
N ILE A 127 0.73 -4.08 -8.34
CA ILE A 127 0.51 -3.23 -7.19
C ILE A 127 1.81 -3.19 -6.39
N THR A 128 2.24 -2.00 -6.02
CA THR A 128 3.35 -1.82 -5.07
C THR A 128 2.83 -1.12 -3.84
N VAL A 129 3.17 -1.65 -2.67
CA VAL A 129 2.92 -1.02 -1.38
C VAL A 129 4.26 -0.77 -0.71
N SER A 130 4.59 0.50 -0.45
CA SER A 130 5.84 0.88 0.21
C SER A 130 5.63 1.51 1.58
N VAL A 131 6.57 1.22 2.47
CA VAL A 131 6.65 1.81 3.82
C VAL A 131 8.08 2.29 4.04
N ASP A 132 8.24 3.55 4.40
CA ASP A 132 9.54 4.13 4.74
C ASP A 132 10.08 3.54 6.05
N THR A 133 11.39 3.26 6.10
CA THR A 133 12.05 2.75 7.31
C THR A 133 12.84 3.81 8.05
N LEU A 134 13.10 4.94 7.40
CA LEU A 134 13.78 6.12 7.94
C LEU A 134 12.80 7.30 7.90
N GLU A 135 12.87 8.18 8.90
CA GLU A 135 12.15 9.46 8.83
C GLU A 135 12.73 10.32 7.69
N PRO A 136 11.89 10.99 6.89
CA PRO A 136 12.32 11.83 5.76
C PRO A 136 13.04 13.12 6.19
#